data_AF-A0A0M9E1V8-F1
#
_entry.id   AF-A0A0M9E1V8-F1
#
_cell.length_a   1.000
_cell.length_b   1.000
_cell.length_c   1.000
_cell.angle_alpha   90.00
_cell.angle_beta   90.00
_cell.angle_gamma   90.00
#
_symmetry.space_group_name_H-M   'P 1'
#
loop_
_entity.id
_entity.type
_entity.pdbx_description
1 polymer ?
#
loop_
_entity_poly.entity_id
_entity_poly.type
_entity_poly.pdbx_seq_one_letter_code
_entity_poly.pdbx_strand_id
1 'polypeptide(L)'
;MKRIVYHLLFICCLLITFQTLAFEKDNHSNELFEGIYKIVTEKDNPLVVRAKTVFNRILKAVNIRTEKYPKIVIIKKNNRQWASARKDGTVILTENGLNFCYRVQDKSIGDARMSIILGHEMAHLAKDHFGKIDVFASAQDIEVNFLEIMNHSKKKQSTPLGKYIDKLEHHADFQGVIYATMAGYDPSIVFNTNDNNFYQELSAQIESKTGQFNASKSLNHNERLNVLMSNIQNIKDKVILFYLGVRLYQIGKYDDALQFFQEFLTFFPSREVYNNIGLIYYQKAVDALPKKNNSKTFQYKLSTFIDTETRAVNLIPRSQDIFNDNISKAIDQLKIACNMDYYYIPAYVNLSSALIMSARFETPAELSELDHFEERINDAKSFAEKALRRNKNCHEALNNKAIAMYLQNPSQLYSESINLLESLPDSQYNIGRLHFEQGNEDKARSFWKKYLQTDPSSEYANQINDSIKIASPVNQHDQSMATFFRDQTLKPGDVNTDTENILQQEFHGKKMILKFGKLEGEYYKNNELEVLILADVVKFVEKTVDKKMSYQNFQIQPKRFFTSVQDIETFVFQNFALDVYQNHIQKVIFFKSLNI
;
A
#
# COMPACT_ATOMS: atom_id res chain seq x y z
N MET A 1 48.76 10.58 -7.32
CA MET A 1 47.81 10.93 -8.41
C MET A 1 47.57 9.78 -9.40
N LYS A 2 48.58 9.21 -10.08
CA LYS A 2 48.35 8.15 -11.09
C LYS A 2 47.56 6.92 -10.60
N ARG A 3 47.81 6.41 -9.38
CA ARG A 3 47.06 5.25 -8.80
C ARG A 3 45.57 5.52 -8.54
N ILE A 4 45.20 6.75 -8.19
CA ILE A 4 43.80 7.13 -7.91
C ILE A 4 43.01 7.22 -9.21
N VAL A 5 43.64 7.72 -10.29
CA VAL A 5 43.04 7.77 -11.63
C VAL A 5 42.79 6.37 -12.19
N TYR A 6 43.69 5.40 -11.96
CA TYR A 6 43.48 4.00 -12.36
C TYR A 6 42.35 3.31 -11.58
N HIS A 7 42.18 3.59 -10.28
CA HIS A 7 41.06 3.04 -9.52
C HIS A 7 39.71 3.67 -9.92
N LEU A 8 39.67 4.97 -10.21
CA LEU A 8 38.46 5.63 -10.73
C LEU A 8 38.06 5.12 -12.12
N LEU A 9 39.03 4.88 -13.01
CA LEU A 9 38.79 4.27 -14.32
C LEU A 9 38.29 2.83 -14.21
N PHE A 10 38.84 2.03 -13.28
CA PHE A 10 38.42 0.65 -13.05
C PHE A 10 37.00 0.57 -12.46
N ILE A 11 36.64 1.47 -11.53
CA ILE A 11 35.29 1.56 -10.96
C ILE A 11 34.29 2.08 -12.01
N CYS A 12 34.67 3.05 -12.86
CA CYS A 12 33.82 3.48 -13.98
C CYS A 12 33.62 2.34 -15.00
N CYS A 13 34.65 1.58 -15.35
CA CYS A 13 34.51 0.42 -16.23
C CYS A 13 33.62 -0.67 -15.61
N LEU A 14 33.71 -0.92 -14.30
CA LEU A 14 32.81 -1.84 -13.58
C LEU A 14 31.36 -1.34 -13.54
N LEU A 15 31.12 -0.03 -13.35
CA LEU A 15 29.78 0.55 -13.37
C LEU A 15 29.17 0.52 -14.78
N ILE A 16 29.99 0.74 -15.82
CA ILE A 16 29.57 0.62 -17.22
C ILE A 16 29.28 -0.84 -17.56
N THR A 17 30.11 -1.81 -17.13
CA THR A 17 29.85 -3.24 -17.40
C THR A 17 28.64 -3.77 -16.63
N PHE A 18 28.36 -3.30 -15.41
CA PHE A 18 27.13 -3.65 -14.68
C PHE A 18 25.88 -3.01 -15.28
N GLN A 19 25.96 -1.78 -15.81
CA GLN A 19 24.87 -1.17 -16.57
C GLN A 19 24.65 -1.87 -17.91
N THR A 20 25.72 -2.25 -18.64
CA THR A 20 25.58 -3.01 -19.88
C THR A 20 25.07 -4.41 -19.61
N LEU A 21 25.53 -5.14 -18.59
CA LEU A 21 24.99 -6.48 -18.27
C LEU A 21 23.53 -6.47 -17.83
N ALA A 22 23.07 -5.42 -17.14
CA ALA A 22 21.65 -5.24 -16.81
C ALA A 22 20.82 -4.87 -18.05
N PHE A 23 21.36 -4.02 -18.93
CA PHE A 23 20.71 -3.59 -20.18
C PHE A 23 20.73 -4.67 -21.28
N GLU A 24 21.78 -5.48 -21.32
CA GLU A 24 22.02 -6.59 -22.26
C GLU A 24 21.15 -7.80 -21.90
N LYS A 25 20.81 -8.00 -20.61
CA LYS A 25 19.84 -9.02 -20.18
C LYS A 25 18.39 -8.62 -20.51
N ASP A 26 18.05 -7.33 -20.42
CA ASP A 26 16.77 -6.79 -20.87
C ASP A 26 16.65 -6.81 -22.40
N ASN A 27 17.72 -6.44 -23.12
CA ASN A 27 17.79 -6.48 -24.58
C ASN A 27 17.79 -7.91 -25.13
N HIS A 28 18.51 -8.88 -24.54
CA HIS A 28 18.48 -10.27 -25.03
C HIS A 28 17.07 -10.87 -24.98
N SER A 29 16.27 -10.54 -23.97
CA SER A 29 14.88 -11.00 -23.87
C SER A 29 13.96 -10.36 -24.91
N ASN A 30 14.20 -9.10 -25.28
CA ASN A 30 13.45 -8.37 -26.30
C ASN A 30 13.91 -8.74 -27.73
N GLU A 31 15.20 -8.91 -27.97
CA GLU A 31 15.79 -9.33 -29.25
C GLU A 31 15.36 -10.76 -29.63
N LEU A 32 15.32 -11.69 -28.67
CA LEU A 32 14.78 -13.03 -28.89
C LEU A 32 13.27 -13.00 -29.17
N PHE A 33 12.55 -11.99 -28.64
CA PHE A 33 11.12 -11.80 -28.83
C PHE A 33 10.77 -11.21 -30.19
N GLU A 34 11.51 -10.18 -30.62
CA GLU A 34 11.35 -9.52 -31.92
C GLU A 34 11.65 -10.47 -33.09
N GLY A 35 12.51 -11.47 -32.89
CA GLY A 35 12.78 -12.53 -33.86
C GLY A 35 11.63 -13.53 -34.05
N ILE A 36 10.71 -13.67 -33.08
CA ILE A 36 9.64 -14.69 -33.08
C ILE A 36 8.24 -14.06 -33.22
N TYR A 37 8.03 -12.88 -32.64
CA TYR A 37 6.74 -12.19 -32.58
C TYR A 37 6.89 -10.71 -32.94
N LYS A 38 6.03 -10.23 -33.83
CA LYS A 38 5.94 -8.79 -34.11
C LYS A 38 5.30 -8.07 -32.92
N ILE A 39 6.06 -7.21 -32.24
CA ILE A 39 5.58 -6.38 -31.12
C ILE A 39 4.65 -5.28 -31.66
N VAL A 40 3.56 -5.01 -30.94
CA VAL A 40 2.63 -3.91 -31.22
C VAL A 40 2.97 -2.75 -30.31
N THR A 41 3.31 -1.63 -30.91
CA THR A 41 3.67 -0.41 -30.19
C THR A 41 2.51 0.59 -30.16
N GLU A 42 2.68 1.68 -29.42
CA GLU A 42 1.71 2.77 -29.33
C GLU A 42 1.50 3.48 -30.67
N LYS A 43 2.49 3.39 -31.58
CA LYS A 43 2.36 3.89 -32.97
C LYS A 43 1.47 3.00 -33.82
N ASP A 44 1.47 1.68 -33.55
CA ASP A 44 0.65 0.71 -34.28
C ASP A 44 -0.79 0.71 -33.78
N ASN A 45 -0.99 0.86 -32.46
CA ASN A 45 -2.31 0.88 -31.83
C ASN A 45 -2.31 1.77 -30.57
N PRO A 46 -3.06 2.88 -30.54
CA PRO A 46 -3.07 3.80 -29.40
C PRO A 46 -3.64 3.18 -28.11
N LEU A 47 -4.38 2.06 -28.20
CA LEU A 47 -4.88 1.34 -27.02
C LEU A 47 -3.76 0.70 -26.19
N VAL A 48 -2.56 0.54 -26.75
CA VAL A 48 -1.37 0.05 -26.03
C VAL A 48 -1.08 0.92 -24.80
N VAL A 49 -1.21 2.24 -24.90
CA VAL A 49 -0.99 3.16 -23.77
C VAL A 49 -1.97 2.84 -22.64
N ARG A 50 -3.26 2.66 -22.96
CA ARG A 50 -4.28 2.35 -21.96
C ARG A 50 -4.03 1.00 -21.31
N ALA A 51 -3.70 -0.02 -22.09
CA ALA A 51 -3.38 -1.34 -21.55
C ALA A 51 -2.17 -1.30 -20.59
N LYS A 52 -1.12 -0.55 -20.93
CA LYS A 52 0.02 -0.31 -20.03
C LYS A 52 -0.38 0.46 -18.77
N THR A 53 -1.26 1.47 -18.87
CA THR A 53 -1.81 2.18 -17.71
C THR A 53 -2.60 1.23 -16.79
N VAL A 54 -3.45 0.37 -17.35
CA VAL A 54 -4.20 -0.63 -16.59
C VAL A 54 -3.25 -1.63 -15.93
N PHE A 55 -2.28 -2.15 -16.69
CA PHE A 55 -1.24 -3.05 -16.19
C PHE A 55 -0.48 -2.43 -15.01
N ASN A 56 0.00 -1.19 -15.14
CA ASN A 56 0.75 -0.51 -14.09
C ASN A 56 -0.08 -0.27 -12.83
N ARG A 57 -1.39 0.01 -12.96
CA ARG A 57 -2.29 0.14 -11.81
C ARG A 57 -2.49 -1.21 -11.11
N ILE A 58 -2.63 -2.30 -11.86
CA ILE A 58 -2.73 -3.66 -11.29
C ILE A 58 -1.42 -4.09 -10.65
N LEU A 59 -0.28 -3.81 -11.28
CA LEU A 59 1.03 -4.10 -10.75
C LEU A 59 1.23 -3.48 -9.35
N LYS A 60 0.71 -2.26 -9.15
CA LYS A 60 0.69 -1.60 -7.84
C LYS A 60 -0.19 -2.29 -6.80
N ALA A 61 -1.07 -3.24 -7.16
CA ALA A 61 -1.97 -3.96 -6.26
C ALA A 61 -1.57 -5.44 -6.02
N VAL A 62 -0.60 -5.98 -6.77
CA VAL A 62 -0.28 -7.41 -6.79
C VAL A 62 0.95 -7.72 -5.92
N ASN A 63 0.86 -8.75 -5.07
CA ASN A 63 1.97 -9.22 -4.23
C ASN A 63 3.09 -9.90 -5.05
N ILE A 64 4.13 -9.16 -5.47
CA ILE A 64 5.23 -9.71 -6.28
C ILE A 64 6.34 -10.28 -5.40
N ARG A 65 6.34 -11.61 -5.25
CA ARG A 65 7.30 -12.32 -4.37
C ARG A 65 8.69 -12.53 -4.97
N THR A 66 8.89 -12.21 -6.24
CA THR A 66 10.14 -12.49 -6.95
C THR A 66 10.90 -11.21 -7.29
N GLU A 67 12.21 -11.32 -7.48
CA GLU A 67 13.05 -10.20 -7.96
C GLU A 67 12.84 -9.89 -9.45
N LYS A 68 11.98 -10.65 -10.15
CA LYS A 68 11.67 -10.42 -11.56
C LYS A 68 10.52 -9.43 -11.63
N TYR A 69 10.81 -8.22 -12.06
CA TYR A 69 9.79 -7.18 -12.21
C TYR A 69 8.84 -7.52 -13.35
N PRO A 70 7.52 -7.59 -13.11
CA PRO A 70 6.56 -7.90 -14.16
C PRO A 70 6.56 -6.84 -15.26
N LYS A 71 6.52 -7.30 -16.51
CA LYS A 71 6.45 -6.42 -17.70
C LYS A 71 5.35 -6.89 -18.63
N ILE A 72 4.70 -5.96 -19.33
CA ILE A 72 3.70 -6.28 -20.35
C ILE A 72 4.29 -6.12 -21.75
N VAL A 73 4.12 -7.13 -22.60
CA VAL A 73 4.46 -7.09 -24.03
C VAL A 73 3.23 -7.39 -24.84
N ILE A 74 2.96 -6.55 -25.85
CA ILE A 74 1.79 -6.72 -26.73
C ILE A 74 2.28 -7.23 -28.08
N ILE A 75 1.70 -8.35 -28.55
CA ILE A 75 2.13 -9.02 -29.77
C ILE A 75 1.05 -9.08 -30.84
N LYS A 76 1.49 -8.96 -32.10
CA LYS A 76 0.68 -9.15 -33.30
C LYS A 76 0.60 -10.64 -33.60
N LYS A 77 -0.28 -11.35 -32.87
CA LYS A 77 -0.52 -12.79 -33.05
C LYS A 77 -2.03 -13.06 -33.11
N ASN A 78 -2.45 -13.84 -34.10
CA ASN A 78 -3.83 -14.32 -34.26
C ASN A 78 -4.11 -15.62 -33.48
N ASN A 79 -3.49 -15.82 -32.31
CA ASN A 79 -3.74 -17.04 -31.53
C ASN A 79 -5.07 -16.98 -30.76
N ARG A 80 -5.43 -18.09 -30.12
CA ARG A 80 -6.67 -18.30 -29.37
C ARG A 80 -6.64 -17.76 -27.92
N GLN A 81 -5.47 -17.37 -27.40
CA GLN A 81 -5.26 -17.00 -26.00
C GLN A 81 -4.93 -15.51 -25.89
N TRP A 82 -5.80 -14.74 -25.24
CA TRP A 82 -5.69 -13.28 -25.24
C TRP A 82 -4.53 -12.77 -24.42
N ALA A 83 -4.23 -13.38 -23.29
CA ALA A 83 -3.08 -13.06 -22.46
C ALA A 83 -2.45 -14.30 -21.84
N SER A 84 -1.18 -14.18 -21.43
CA SER A 84 -0.47 -15.21 -20.68
C SER A 84 0.67 -14.61 -19.88
N ALA A 85 0.76 -14.94 -18.60
CA ALA A 85 1.94 -14.74 -17.76
C ALA A 85 3.08 -15.71 -18.10
N ARG A 86 4.35 -15.35 -17.85
CA ARG A 86 5.55 -16.17 -18.07
C ARG A 86 6.47 -16.24 -16.84
N LYS A 87 7.29 -17.30 -16.75
CA LYS A 87 8.29 -17.52 -15.68
C LYS A 87 9.33 -16.41 -15.51
N ASP A 88 9.55 -15.61 -16.53
CA ASP A 88 10.46 -14.47 -16.52
C ASP A 88 9.80 -13.17 -15.99
N GLY A 89 8.50 -13.21 -15.65
CA GLY A 89 7.71 -12.05 -15.24
C GLY A 89 6.97 -11.36 -16.39
N THR A 90 7.13 -11.81 -17.64
CA THR A 90 6.47 -11.19 -18.79
C THR A 90 5.00 -11.60 -18.88
N VAL A 91 4.09 -10.63 -18.89
CA VAL A 91 2.70 -10.78 -19.30
C VAL A 91 2.60 -10.46 -20.79
N ILE A 92 2.26 -11.47 -21.58
CA ILE A 92 1.99 -11.31 -23.00
C ILE A 92 0.51 -10.97 -23.15
N LEU A 93 0.19 -9.94 -23.92
CA LEU A 93 -1.17 -9.61 -24.38
C LEU A 93 -1.19 -9.63 -25.91
N THR A 94 -2.17 -10.28 -26.51
CA THR A 94 -2.34 -10.24 -27.98
C THR A 94 -3.08 -8.98 -28.41
N GLU A 95 -2.78 -8.49 -29.62
CA GLU A 95 -3.53 -7.37 -30.22
C GLU A 95 -5.04 -7.65 -30.30
N ASN A 96 -5.43 -8.91 -30.53
CA ASN A 96 -6.83 -9.32 -30.53
C ASN A 96 -7.48 -9.21 -29.14
N GLY A 97 -6.77 -9.64 -28.09
CA GLY A 97 -7.22 -9.46 -26.70
C GLY A 97 -7.36 -8.00 -26.32
N LEU A 98 -6.39 -7.17 -26.72
CA LEU A 98 -6.45 -5.72 -26.58
C LEU A 98 -7.71 -5.14 -27.24
N ASN A 99 -7.88 -5.39 -28.52
CA ASN A 99 -9.01 -4.86 -29.28
C ASN A 99 -10.35 -5.40 -28.76
N PHE A 100 -10.39 -6.63 -28.24
CA PHE A 100 -11.60 -7.23 -27.67
C PHE A 100 -12.10 -6.47 -26.43
N CYS A 101 -11.21 -6.10 -25.50
CA CYS A 101 -11.59 -5.33 -24.32
C CYS A 101 -12.21 -3.97 -24.68
N TYR A 102 -11.75 -3.33 -25.74
CA TYR A 102 -12.17 -1.98 -26.15
C TYR A 102 -13.17 -1.95 -27.32
N ARG A 103 -13.92 -3.03 -27.57
CA ARG A 103 -15.04 -3.00 -28.55
C ARG A 103 -16.25 -2.20 -28.07
N VAL A 104 -16.26 -1.84 -26.79
CA VAL A 104 -17.29 -1.01 -26.16
C VAL A 104 -17.03 0.48 -26.45
N GLN A 105 -18.11 1.27 -26.53
CA GLN A 105 -17.99 2.72 -26.74
C GLN A 105 -17.31 3.43 -25.57
N ASP A 106 -17.67 3.05 -24.34
CA ASP A 106 -17.10 3.63 -23.13
C ASP A 106 -15.75 2.97 -22.81
N LYS A 107 -14.69 3.78 -22.91
CA LYS A 107 -13.33 3.33 -22.63
C LYS A 107 -13.10 2.94 -21.17
N SER A 108 -13.88 3.47 -20.23
CA SER A 108 -13.81 3.08 -18.81
C SER A 108 -14.28 1.63 -18.60
N ILE A 109 -15.31 1.19 -19.35
CA ILE A 109 -15.73 -0.20 -19.42
C ILE A 109 -14.63 -1.05 -20.05
N GLY A 110 -13.96 -0.54 -21.09
CA GLY A 110 -12.81 -1.21 -21.69
C GLY A 110 -11.62 -1.39 -20.74
N ASP A 111 -11.33 -0.40 -19.91
CA ASP A 111 -10.31 -0.49 -18.86
C ASP A 111 -10.70 -1.54 -17.81
N ALA A 112 -11.98 -1.59 -17.39
CA ALA A 112 -12.47 -2.59 -16.45
C ALA A 112 -12.35 -4.02 -17.04
N ARG A 113 -12.75 -4.21 -18.30
CA ARG A 113 -12.57 -5.48 -19.05
C ARG A 113 -11.09 -5.88 -19.11
N MET A 114 -10.21 -4.94 -19.44
CA MET A 114 -8.76 -5.16 -19.44
C MET A 114 -8.22 -5.53 -18.05
N SER A 115 -8.75 -4.89 -17.00
CA SER A 115 -8.28 -5.10 -15.65
C SER A 115 -8.49 -6.52 -15.14
N ILE A 116 -9.57 -7.16 -15.58
CA ILE A 116 -9.90 -8.55 -15.26
C ILE A 116 -8.90 -9.51 -15.90
N ILE A 117 -8.63 -9.34 -17.20
CA ILE A 117 -7.67 -10.20 -17.92
C ILE A 117 -6.28 -10.06 -17.31
N LEU A 118 -5.80 -8.83 -17.15
CA LEU A 118 -4.46 -8.61 -16.60
C LEU A 118 -4.38 -9.01 -15.12
N GLY A 119 -5.43 -8.79 -14.33
CA GLY A 119 -5.49 -9.24 -12.95
C GLY A 119 -5.35 -10.76 -12.82
N HIS A 120 -6.02 -11.53 -13.70
CA HIS A 120 -5.90 -12.98 -13.75
C HIS A 120 -4.46 -13.43 -14.07
N GLU A 121 -3.83 -12.87 -15.10
CA GLU A 121 -2.45 -13.22 -15.44
C GLU A 121 -1.47 -12.84 -14.32
N MET A 122 -1.67 -11.69 -13.68
CA MET A 122 -0.86 -11.25 -12.54
C MET A 122 -1.03 -12.15 -11.32
N ALA A 123 -2.21 -12.74 -11.12
CA ALA A 123 -2.43 -13.74 -10.07
C ALA A 123 -1.63 -15.03 -10.32
N HIS A 124 -1.49 -15.44 -11.58
CA HIS A 124 -0.60 -16.55 -11.91
C HIS A 124 0.88 -16.24 -11.66
N LEU A 125 1.33 -15.01 -11.96
CA LEU A 125 2.70 -14.56 -11.64
C LEU A 125 2.96 -14.53 -10.13
N ALA A 126 2.05 -13.92 -9.36
CA ALA A 126 2.22 -13.74 -7.92
C ALA A 126 2.28 -15.04 -7.10
N LYS A 127 1.72 -16.12 -7.65
CA LYS A 127 1.62 -17.44 -7.00
C LYS A 127 2.51 -18.50 -7.64
N ASP A 128 3.39 -18.10 -8.56
CA ASP A 128 4.28 -19.00 -9.29
C ASP A 128 3.55 -20.18 -9.97
N HIS A 129 2.35 -19.93 -10.51
CA HIS A 129 1.51 -20.94 -11.18
C HIS A 129 2.04 -21.32 -12.58
N PHE A 130 3.35 -21.46 -12.75
CA PHE A 130 4.02 -21.56 -14.04
C PHE A 130 3.90 -22.92 -14.73
N GLY A 131 3.42 -23.96 -14.04
CA GLY A 131 3.22 -25.30 -14.60
C GLY A 131 2.20 -25.36 -15.75
N LYS A 132 1.46 -24.26 -15.99
CA LYS A 132 0.48 -24.10 -17.07
C LYS A 132 0.92 -23.12 -18.18
N ILE A 133 2.00 -22.38 -17.94
CA ILE A 133 2.25 -21.07 -18.57
C ILE A 133 3.05 -21.16 -19.89
N ASP A 134 3.77 -22.25 -20.15
CA ASP A 134 4.64 -22.36 -21.31
C ASP A 134 3.91 -22.84 -22.59
N VAL A 135 2.77 -22.23 -22.95
CA VAL A 135 2.12 -22.44 -24.27
C VAL A 135 2.83 -21.62 -25.38
N PHE A 136 3.67 -20.66 -24.99
CA PHE A 136 4.46 -19.82 -25.90
C PHE A 136 5.91 -20.27 -26.09
N ALA A 137 6.35 -21.37 -25.45
CA ALA A 137 7.75 -21.81 -25.40
C ALA A 137 8.17 -22.81 -26.49
N SER A 138 7.36 -23.12 -27.50
CA SER A 138 7.74 -24.05 -28.55
C SER A 138 8.57 -23.37 -29.66
N ALA A 139 9.81 -23.06 -29.33
CA ALA A 139 10.92 -23.02 -30.28
C ALA A 139 12.25 -23.17 -29.51
N GLN A 140 12.51 -24.36 -28.95
CA GLN A 140 13.77 -25.12 -29.11
C GLN A 140 14.13 -26.13 -28.02
N ASP A 141 13.48 -26.19 -26.85
CA ASP A 141 13.94 -27.14 -25.81
C ASP A 141 12.88 -28.15 -25.34
N ILE A 142 13.16 -29.42 -25.68
CA ILE A 142 12.67 -30.70 -25.11
C ILE A 142 11.15 -30.95 -25.18
N GLU A 143 10.78 -31.82 -26.13
CA GLU A 143 9.50 -32.51 -26.21
C GLU A 143 9.21 -33.29 -24.91
N VAL A 144 8.46 -32.68 -24.01
CA VAL A 144 7.44 -33.42 -23.25
C VAL A 144 6.12 -33.09 -23.90
N ASN A 145 5.48 -34.11 -24.45
CA ASN A 145 4.32 -34.04 -25.34
C ASN A 145 3.03 -33.54 -24.62
N PHE A 146 3.04 -32.28 -24.18
CA PHE A 146 1.95 -31.61 -23.48
C PHE A 146 0.75 -31.33 -24.40
N LEU A 147 0.99 -31.29 -25.71
CA LEU A 147 -0.03 -31.09 -26.73
C LEU A 147 -0.85 -32.38 -26.99
N GLU A 148 -0.22 -33.56 -26.92
CA GLU A 148 -0.92 -34.85 -26.96
C GLU A 148 -1.83 -35.05 -25.74
N ILE A 149 -1.42 -34.57 -24.57
CA ILE A 149 -2.21 -34.63 -23.31
C ILE A 149 -3.42 -33.68 -23.36
N MET A 150 -3.39 -32.62 -24.16
CA MET A 150 -4.49 -31.66 -24.29
C MET A 150 -5.66 -32.16 -25.16
N ASN A 151 -5.42 -33.11 -26.07
CA ASN A 151 -6.36 -33.51 -27.13
C ASN A 151 -7.38 -34.60 -26.74
N HIS A 152 -7.24 -35.29 -25.60
CA HIS A 152 -8.22 -36.31 -25.19
C HIS A 152 -9.25 -35.78 -24.17
N SER A 153 -10.39 -35.38 -24.71
CA SER A 153 -11.62 -34.97 -24.01
C SER A 153 -12.31 -36.14 -23.27
N LYS A 154 -12.97 -35.80 -22.15
CA LYS A 154 -13.81 -36.61 -21.21
C LYS A 154 -13.19 -37.05 -19.89
N LYS A 155 -11.86 -37.27 -19.77
CA LYS A 155 -11.25 -37.68 -18.49
C LYS A 155 -10.71 -36.54 -17.61
N LYS A 156 -10.75 -35.28 -18.07
CA LYS A 156 -10.07 -34.14 -17.41
C LYS A 156 -10.54 -33.84 -15.98
N GLN A 157 -11.85 -33.72 -15.72
CA GLN A 157 -12.35 -33.35 -14.38
C GLN A 157 -12.22 -34.46 -13.33
N SER A 158 -12.07 -35.73 -13.72
CA SER A 158 -11.92 -36.85 -12.79
C SER A 158 -10.47 -37.16 -12.41
N THR A 159 -9.48 -36.62 -13.15
CA THR A 159 -8.06 -36.81 -12.83
C THR A 159 -7.58 -35.83 -11.74
N PRO A 160 -6.69 -36.26 -10.83
CA PRO A 160 -6.10 -35.37 -9.81
C PRO A 160 -5.45 -34.11 -10.40
N LEU A 161 -4.77 -34.22 -11.55
CA LEU A 161 -4.11 -33.11 -12.22
C LEU A 161 -5.11 -32.09 -12.80
N GLY A 162 -6.19 -32.56 -13.43
CA GLY A 162 -7.25 -31.67 -13.93
C GLY A 162 -7.94 -30.91 -12.80
N LYS A 163 -8.28 -31.58 -11.69
CA LYS A 163 -8.85 -30.94 -10.49
C LYS A 163 -7.89 -29.92 -9.87
N TYR A 164 -6.58 -30.20 -9.88
CA TYR A 164 -5.57 -29.26 -9.40
C TYR A 164 -5.50 -28.01 -10.29
N ILE A 165 -5.46 -28.19 -11.61
CA ILE A 165 -5.45 -27.07 -12.57
C ILE A 165 -6.72 -26.21 -12.44
N ASP A 166 -7.90 -26.82 -12.30
CA ASP A 166 -9.16 -26.08 -12.12
C ASP A 166 -9.14 -25.26 -10.82
N LYS A 167 -8.51 -25.76 -9.75
CA LYS A 167 -8.33 -24.98 -8.51
C LYS A 167 -7.43 -23.77 -8.72
N LEU A 168 -6.34 -23.90 -9.50
CA LEU A 168 -5.44 -22.78 -9.79
C LEU A 168 -6.13 -21.68 -10.58
N GLU A 169 -7.00 -22.04 -11.52
CA GLU A 169 -7.78 -21.12 -12.36
C GLU A 169 -8.88 -20.38 -11.57
N HIS A 170 -9.64 -21.11 -10.75
CA HIS A 170 -10.59 -20.48 -9.83
C HIS A 170 -9.89 -19.52 -8.87
N HIS A 171 -8.68 -19.88 -8.41
CA HIS A 171 -7.87 -19.01 -7.58
C HIS A 171 -7.42 -17.74 -8.34
N ALA A 172 -6.94 -17.89 -9.58
CA ALA A 172 -6.48 -16.78 -10.39
C ALA A 172 -7.60 -15.80 -10.74
N ASP A 173 -8.80 -16.28 -11.04
CA ASP A 173 -9.97 -15.42 -11.27
C ASP A 173 -10.34 -14.62 -10.03
N PHE A 174 -10.45 -15.30 -8.89
CA PHE A 174 -10.81 -14.66 -7.63
C PHE A 174 -9.79 -13.61 -7.23
N GLN A 175 -8.50 -13.96 -7.27
CA GLN A 175 -7.41 -13.02 -6.95
C GLN A 175 -7.32 -11.88 -7.97
N GLY A 176 -7.51 -12.18 -9.27
CA GLY A 176 -7.46 -11.18 -10.33
C GLY A 176 -8.53 -10.10 -10.17
N VAL A 177 -9.74 -10.49 -9.77
CA VAL A 177 -10.82 -9.54 -9.42
C VAL A 177 -10.46 -8.69 -8.21
N ILE A 178 -9.84 -9.27 -7.17
CA ILE A 178 -9.38 -8.48 -6.02
C ILE A 178 -8.31 -7.47 -6.45
N TYR A 179 -7.34 -7.88 -7.25
CA TYR A 179 -6.31 -6.96 -7.77
C TYR A 179 -6.91 -5.85 -8.62
N ALA A 180 -7.88 -6.15 -9.48
CA ALA A 180 -8.61 -5.13 -10.23
C ALA A 180 -9.34 -4.14 -9.31
N THR A 181 -10.01 -4.65 -8.27
CA THR A 181 -10.72 -3.83 -7.28
C THR A 181 -9.77 -2.93 -6.49
N MET A 182 -8.67 -3.48 -6.00
CA MET A 182 -7.61 -2.73 -5.29
C MET A 182 -6.91 -1.71 -6.18
N ALA A 183 -6.77 -2.01 -7.47
CA ALA A 183 -6.25 -1.07 -8.46
C ALA A 183 -7.23 0.07 -8.77
N GLY A 184 -8.44 0.05 -8.20
CA GLY A 184 -9.48 1.07 -8.33
C GLY A 184 -10.35 0.91 -9.56
N TYR A 185 -10.47 -0.31 -10.10
CA TYR A 185 -11.49 -0.65 -11.09
C TYR A 185 -12.71 -1.21 -10.39
N ASP A 186 -13.89 -1.02 -10.98
CA ASP A 186 -15.10 -1.70 -10.52
C ASP A 186 -15.40 -2.89 -11.45
N PRO A 187 -15.09 -4.13 -11.03
CA PRO A 187 -15.40 -5.31 -11.83
C PRO A 187 -16.90 -5.46 -12.09
N SER A 188 -17.78 -4.84 -11.29
CA SER A 188 -19.22 -5.00 -11.47
C SER A 188 -19.76 -4.42 -12.78
N ILE A 189 -19.06 -3.41 -13.32
CA ILE A 189 -19.44 -2.71 -14.54
C ILE A 189 -19.46 -3.66 -15.75
N VAL A 190 -18.62 -4.71 -15.74
CA VAL A 190 -18.54 -5.64 -16.88
C VAL A 190 -19.68 -6.68 -16.90
N PHE A 191 -20.53 -6.71 -15.87
CA PHE A 191 -21.68 -7.62 -15.80
C PHE A 191 -23.00 -6.97 -16.23
N ASN A 192 -23.07 -5.63 -16.26
CA ASN A 192 -24.33 -4.91 -16.40
C ASN A 192 -24.38 -4.07 -17.68
N THR A 193 -24.01 -4.67 -18.81
CA THR A 193 -24.24 -4.08 -20.13
C THR A 193 -25.44 -4.77 -20.77
N ASN A 194 -26.44 -3.98 -21.17
CA ASN A 194 -27.73 -4.40 -21.73
C ASN A 194 -27.67 -5.36 -22.95
N ASP A 195 -26.48 -5.70 -23.45
CA ASP A 195 -26.28 -6.50 -24.67
C ASP A 195 -25.29 -7.68 -24.55
N ASN A 196 -24.93 -8.13 -23.32
CA ASN A 196 -24.23 -9.38 -22.94
C ASN A 196 -23.18 -9.11 -21.84
N ASN A 197 -22.99 -10.07 -20.94
CA ASN A 197 -21.98 -10.02 -19.88
C ASN A 197 -20.58 -10.28 -20.48
N PHE A 198 -19.58 -9.46 -20.17
CA PHE A 198 -18.21 -9.59 -20.72
C PHE A 198 -17.62 -11.00 -20.53
N TYR A 199 -17.93 -11.65 -19.42
CA TYR A 199 -17.48 -13.00 -19.15
C TYR A 199 -18.20 -14.06 -19.98
N GLN A 200 -19.48 -13.82 -20.32
CA GLN A 200 -20.20 -14.64 -21.29
C GLN A 200 -19.60 -14.44 -22.69
N GLU A 201 -19.22 -13.21 -23.07
CA GLU A 201 -18.52 -12.94 -24.34
C GLU A 201 -17.16 -13.65 -24.39
N LEU A 202 -16.39 -13.59 -23.29
CA LEU A 202 -15.12 -14.31 -23.10
C LEU A 202 -15.32 -15.83 -23.24
N SER A 203 -16.35 -16.39 -22.61
CA SER A 203 -16.66 -17.82 -22.64
C SER A 203 -17.15 -18.28 -24.02
N ALA A 204 -18.08 -17.54 -24.64
CA ALA A 204 -18.65 -17.86 -25.94
C ALA A 204 -17.60 -17.81 -27.07
N GLN A 205 -16.59 -16.95 -26.99
CA GLN A 205 -15.49 -16.93 -27.94
C GLN A 205 -14.54 -18.13 -27.79
N ILE A 206 -14.37 -18.65 -26.57
CA ILE A 206 -13.61 -19.88 -26.31
C ILE A 206 -14.37 -21.11 -26.86
N GLU A 207 -15.71 -21.11 -26.81
CA GLU A 207 -16.57 -22.24 -27.20
C GLU A 207 -16.91 -22.28 -28.70
N SER A 208 -17.23 -21.13 -29.31
CA SER A 208 -17.67 -21.05 -30.72
C SER A 208 -16.60 -21.45 -31.75
N LYS A 209 -15.32 -21.47 -31.36
CA LYS A 209 -14.19 -21.77 -32.26
C LYS A 209 -13.52 -23.13 -32.02
N THR A 210 -14.08 -23.96 -31.14
CA THR A 210 -13.66 -25.38 -30.96
C THR A 210 -14.41 -26.38 -31.84
N GLY A 211 -15.40 -25.94 -32.65
CA GLY A 211 -16.14 -26.81 -33.59
C GLY A 211 -17.06 -27.85 -32.95
N GLN A 212 -17.09 -27.98 -31.62
CA GLN A 212 -18.02 -28.82 -30.88
C GLN A 212 -18.64 -28.02 -29.74
N PHE A 213 -19.96 -27.81 -29.81
CA PHE A 213 -20.75 -27.33 -28.68
C PHE A 213 -20.76 -28.41 -27.60
N ASN A 214 -20.01 -28.18 -26.51
CA ASN A 214 -19.96 -29.08 -25.36
C ASN A 214 -20.75 -28.45 -24.21
N ALA A 215 -22.01 -28.86 -24.04
CA ALA A 215 -22.89 -28.37 -22.97
C ALA A 215 -22.26 -28.49 -21.56
N SER A 216 -21.43 -29.51 -21.31
CA SER A 216 -20.70 -29.69 -20.04
C SER A 216 -19.57 -28.67 -19.81
N LYS A 217 -18.92 -28.20 -20.88
CA LYS A 217 -17.90 -27.14 -20.78
C LYS A 217 -18.60 -25.79 -20.53
N SER A 218 -19.71 -25.53 -21.21
CA SER A 218 -20.56 -24.35 -21.01
C SER A 218 -21.18 -24.28 -19.61
N LEU A 219 -21.60 -25.42 -19.04
CA LEU A 219 -22.05 -25.51 -17.64
C LEU A 219 -20.95 -25.13 -16.63
N ASN A 220 -19.72 -25.67 -16.78
CA ASN A 220 -18.60 -25.36 -15.87
C ASN A 220 -18.16 -23.88 -15.95
N HIS A 221 -18.28 -23.25 -17.13
CA HIS A 221 -18.00 -21.81 -17.27
C HIS A 221 -19.11 -20.99 -16.60
N ASN A 222 -20.40 -21.30 -16.82
CA ASN A 222 -21.49 -20.58 -16.15
C ASN A 222 -21.45 -20.74 -14.61
N GLU A 223 -21.06 -21.91 -14.09
CA GLU A 223 -20.81 -22.11 -12.65
C GLU A 223 -19.62 -21.27 -12.16
N ARG A 224 -18.50 -21.27 -12.87
CA ARG A 224 -17.32 -20.42 -12.58
C ARG A 224 -17.68 -18.93 -12.58
N LEU A 225 -18.56 -18.48 -13.48
CA LEU A 225 -19.07 -17.11 -13.53
C LEU A 225 -20.01 -16.78 -12.38
N ASN A 226 -20.93 -17.67 -12.02
CA ASN A 226 -21.83 -17.47 -10.88
C ASN A 226 -21.05 -17.38 -9.56
N VAL A 227 -20.02 -18.21 -9.39
CA VAL A 227 -19.09 -18.14 -8.25
C VAL A 227 -18.34 -16.81 -8.24
N LEU A 228 -17.82 -16.37 -9.38
CA LEU A 228 -17.11 -15.09 -9.49
C LEU A 228 -18.02 -13.89 -9.18
N MET A 229 -19.27 -13.93 -9.64
CA MET A 229 -20.29 -12.91 -9.34
C MET A 229 -20.60 -12.79 -7.86
N SER A 230 -20.87 -13.93 -7.21
CA SER A 230 -21.07 -13.99 -5.76
C SER A 230 -19.85 -13.45 -5.00
N ASN A 231 -18.65 -13.81 -5.47
CA ASN A 231 -17.40 -13.35 -4.90
C ASN A 231 -17.22 -11.83 -5.05
N ILE A 232 -17.63 -11.20 -6.15
CA ILE A 232 -17.45 -9.75 -6.36
C ILE A 232 -18.28 -8.93 -5.39
N GLN A 233 -19.52 -9.34 -5.12
CA GLN A 233 -20.33 -8.66 -4.11
C GLN A 233 -19.70 -8.80 -2.73
N ASN A 234 -19.24 -10.00 -2.37
CA ASN A 234 -18.52 -10.24 -1.12
C ASN A 234 -17.21 -9.43 -1.04
N ILE A 235 -16.46 -9.29 -2.14
CA ILE A 235 -15.24 -8.47 -2.20
C ILE A 235 -15.58 -7.00 -1.91
N LYS A 236 -16.63 -6.43 -2.52
CA LYS A 236 -17.05 -5.05 -2.26
C LYS A 236 -17.39 -4.84 -0.77
N ASP A 237 -18.15 -5.76 -0.19
CA ASP A 237 -18.55 -5.73 1.23
C ASP A 237 -17.38 -5.95 2.19
N LYS A 238 -16.26 -6.52 1.73
CA LYS A 238 -15.04 -6.70 2.53
C LYS A 238 -14.03 -5.56 2.34
N VAL A 239 -13.91 -4.98 1.16
CA VAL A 239 -12.99 -3.83 0.90
C VAL A 239 -13.31 -2.63 1.77
N ILE A 240 -14.58 -2.42 2.11
CA ILE A 240 -14.99 -1.38 3.06
C ILE A 240 -14.31 -1.55 4.43
N LEU A 241 -14.03 -2.78 4.87
CA LEU A 241 -13.34 -3.01 6.15
C LEU A 241 -11.92 -2.46 6.12
N PHE A 242 -11.21 -2.62 5.00
CA PHE A 242 -9.88 -2.04 4.82
C PHE A 242 -9.93 -0.51 4.90
N TYR A 243 -10.89 0.11 4.22
CA TYR A 243 -11.11 1.55 4.27
C TYR A 243 -11.41 2.05 5.69
N LEU A 244 -12.33 1.39 6.40
CA LEU A 244 -12.66 1.73 7.79
C LEU A 244 -11.44 1.57 8.71
N GLY A 245 -10.64 0.52 8.52
CA GLY A 245 -9.37 0.32 9.22
C GLY A 245 -8.38 1.46 8.99
N VAL A 246 -8.21 1.91 7.73
CA VAL A 246 -7.35 3.06 7.39
C VAL A 246 -7.88 4.33 8.05
N ARG A 247 -9.19 4.61 7.99
CA ARG A 247 -9.77 5.79 8.64
C ARG A 247 -9.53 5.79 10.14
N LEU A 248 -9.84 4.69 10.81
CA LEU A 248 -9.61 4.53 12.25
C LEU A 248 -8.14 4.71 12.61
N TYR A 249 -7.22 4.18 11.80
CA TYR A 249 -5.78 4.39 11.97
C TYR A 249 -5.40 5.87 11.84
N GLN A 250 -5.83 6.53 10.76
CA GLN A 250 -5.57 7.96 10.49
C GLN A 250 -6.06 8.86 11.63
N ILE A 251 -7.16 8.50 12.30
CA ILE A 251 -7.70 9.25 13.43
C ILE A 251 -7.17 8.76 14.80
N GLY A 252 -6.30 7.76 14.84
CA GLY A 252 -5.60 7.27 16.05
C GLY A 252 -6.40 6.29 16.90
N LYS A 253 -7.44 5.67 16.34
CA LYS A 253 -8.23 4.62 16.99
C LYS A 253 -7.63 3.25 16.67
N TYR A 254 -6.42 3.00 17.17
CA TYR A 254 -5.60 1.85 16.77
C TYR A 254 -6.21 0.49 17.13
N ASP A 255 -6.87 0.37 18.28
CA ASP A 255 -7.54 -0.89 18.68
C ASP A 255 -8.74 -1.23 17.80
N ASP A 256 -9.53 -0.21 17.42
CA ASP A 256 -10.63 -0.40 16.48
C ASP A 256 -10.05 -0.75 15.10
N ALA A 257 -9.06 0.02 14.60
CA ALA A 257 -8.42 -0.22 13.32
C ALA A 257 -7.83 -1.64 13.19
N LEU A 258 -7.20 -2.15 14.26
CA LEU A 258 -6.61 -3.49 14.29
C LEU A 258 -7.66 -4.57 14.01
N GLN A 259 -8.85 -4.46 14.61
CA GLN A 259 -9.93 -5.43 14.44
C GLN A 259 -10.42 -5.46 12.99
N PHE A 260 -10.57 -4.29 12.35
CA PHE A 260 -10.96 -4.19 10.94
C PHE A 260 -9.91 -4.81 10.01
N PHE A 261 -8.63 -4.53 10.23
CA PHE A 261 -7.57 -5.12 9.42
C PHE A 261 -7.41 -6.63 9.67
N GLN A 262 -7.59 -7.10 10.91
CA GLN A 262 -7.56 -8.54 11.21
C GLN A 262 -8.71 -9.29 10.53
N GLU A 263 -9.92 -8.75 10.57
CA GLU A 263 -11.06 -9.33 9.84
C GLU A 263 -10.78 -9.31 8.33
N PHE A 264 -10.32 -8.18 7.78
CA PHE A 264 -10.00 -8.09 6.37
C PHE A 264 -8.85 -9.04 5.97
N LEU A 265 -7.88 -9.27 6.86
CA LEU A 265 -6.78 -10.21 6.65
C LEU A 265 -7.27 -11.65 6.44
N THR A 266 -8.34 -12.07 7.13
CA THR A 266 -8.93 -13.42 6.95
C THR A 266 -9.44 -13.64 5.53
N PHE A 267 -9.86 -12.55 4.87
CA PHE A 267 -10.38 -12.56 3.52
C PHE A 267 -9.29 -12.32 2.48
N PHE A 268 -8.42 -11.34 2.72
CA PHE A 268 -7.40 -10.91 1.78
C PHE A 268 -6.06 -10.61 2.47
N PRO A 269 -5.20 -11.64 2.65
CA PRO A 269 -3.86 -11.46 3.16
C PRO A 269 -2.99 -10.77 2.11
N SER A 270 -2.64 -9.51 2.35
CA SER A 270 -1.82 -8.70 1.45
C SER A 270 -0.79 -7.88 2.21
N ARG A 271 0.26 -7.48 1.49
CA ARG A 271 1.35 -6.66 2.04
C ARG A 271 0.82 -5.38 2.69
N GLU A 272 -0.22 -4.73 2.16
CA GLU A 272 -0.81 -3.52 2.73
C GLU A 272 -1.43 -3.80 4.10
N VAL A 273 -2.16 -4.91 4.22
CA VAL A 273 -2.84 -5.29 5.46
C VAL A 273 -1.81 -5.64 6.54
N TYR A 274 -0.83 -6.48 6.20
CA TYR A 274 0.27 -6.80 7.11
C TYR A 274 1.08 -5.57 7.51
N ASN A 275 1.34 -4.66 6.57
CA ASN A 275 2.02 -3.40 6.82
C ASN A 275 1.23 -2.49 7.77
N ASN A 276 -0.08 -2.38 7.57
CA ASN A 276 -0.94 -1.53 8.38
C ASN A 276 -1.13 -2.11 9.79
N ILE A 277 -1.27 -3.43 9.92
CA ILE A 277 -1.27 -4.13 11.21
C ILE A 277 0.07 -3.90 11.93
N GLY A 278 1.19 -4.05 11.21
CA GLY A 278 2.52 -3.80 11.75
C GLY A 278 2.71 -2.37 12.24
N LEU A 279 2.20 -1.39 11.48
CA LEU A 279 2.18 0.01 11.88
C LEU A 279 1.27 0.29 13.07
N ILE A 280 0.12 -0.37 13.18
CA ILE A 280 -0.76 -0.27 14.35
C ILE A 280 -0.02 -0.75 15.59
N TYR A 281 0.62 -1.91 15.53
CA TYR A 281 1.42 -2.41 16.63
C TYR A 281 2.60 -1.50 16.95
N TYR A 282 3.26 -0.93 15.94
CA TYR A 282 4.30 0.08 16.15
C TYR A 282 3.76 1.29 16.92
N GLN A 283 2.63 1.86 16.50
CA GLN A 283 2.01 2.99 17.17
C GLN A 283 1.58 2.65 18.60
N LYS A 284 0.99 1.47 18.81
CA LYS A 284 0.65 0.96 20.14
C LYS A 284 1.87 0.77 21.04
N ALA A 285 3.01 0.36 20.48
CA ALA A 285 4.27 0.28 21.21
C ALA A 285 4.76 1.68 21.61
N VAL A 286 4.78 2.64 20.68
CA VAL A 286 5.14 4.03 20.99
C VAL A 286 4.20 4.62 22.06
N ASP A 287 2.91 4.34 21.95
CA ASP A 287 1.88 4.67 22.94
C ASP A 287 2.00 3.86 24.24
N ALA A 288 2.93 2.92 24.37
CA ALA A 288 3.23 2.25 25.63
C ALA A 288 4.47 2.86 26.32
N LEU A 289 5.18 3.80 25.69
CA LEU A 289 6.35 4.41 26.32
C LEU A 289 5.93 5.42 27.42
N PRO A 290 6.61 5.44 28.59
CA PRO A 290 6.30 6.39 29.67
C PRO A 290 6.59 7.84 29.27
N LYS A 291 5.72 8.78 29.68
CA LYS A 291 5.93 10.22 29.44
C LYS A 291 7.25 10.76 30.00
N LYS A 292 7.77 10.18 31.08
CA LYS A 292 9.07 10.55 31.67
C LYS A 292 10.24 10.26 30.70
N ASN A 293 10.05 9.35 29.75
CA ASN A 293 11.00 9.03 28.67
C ASN A 293 10.66 9.78 27.36
N ASN A 294 9.87 10.87 27.41
CA ASN A 294 9.54 11.65 26.21
C ASN A 294 10.80 12.11 25.45
N SER A 295 11.85 12.52 26.16
CA SER A 295 13.12 12.90 25.53
C SER A 295 13.79 11.78 24.75
N LYS A 296 13.73 10.54 25.26
CA LYS A 296 14.24 9.37 24.55
C LYS A 296 13.27 8.99 23.41
N THR A 297 11.96 8.99 23.62
CA THR A 297 10.94 8.57 22.64
C THR A 297 11.01 9.43 21.38
N PHE A 298 11.06 10.74 21.56
CA PHE A 298 11.09 11.73 20.48
C PHE A 298 12.51 12.13 20.10
N GLN A 299 13.56 11.42 20.56
CA GLN A 299 14.95 11.77 20.29
C GLN A 299 15.20 11.94 18.78
N TYR A 300 14.69 11.02 17.96
CA TYR A 300 14.78 11.05 16.49
C TYR A 300 13.39 11.00 15.86
N LYS A 301 13.18 11.77 14.78
CA LYS A 301 11.98 11.71 13.93
C LYS A 301 12.17 10.62 12.88
N LEU A 302 11.68 9.42 13.17
CA LEU A 302 11.70 8.28 12.24
C LEU A 302 10.60 8.43 11.19
N SER A 303 10.85 7.98 9.97
CA SER A 303 9.88 8.06 8.87
C SER A 303 9.14 6.72 8.71
N THR A 304 7.81 6.73 8.69
CA THR A 304 7.00 5.57 8.32
C THR A 304 6.01 5.93 7.21
N PHE A 305 5.67 4.98 6.33
CA PHE A 305 4.84 5.21 5.13
C PHE A 305 3.33 5.37 5.40
N ILE A 306 2.88 5.32 6.64
CA ILE A 306 1.55 5.84 7.03
C ILE A 306 1.67 6.64 8.34
N ASP A 307 2.83 7.10 8.79
CA ASP A 307 2.90 8.17 9.79
C ASP A 307 4.30 8.80 9.84
N THR A 308 4.39 10.12 9.72
CA THR A 308 5.63 10.87 9.98
C THR A 308 5.55 11.75 11.23
N GLU A 309 4.40 11.80 11.92
CA GLU A 309 4.19 12.65 13.09
C GLU A 309 3.28 11.98 14.13
N THR A 310 3.89 11.38 15.15
CA THR A 310 3.14 10.68 16.19
C THR A 310 2.46 11.67 17.15
N ARG A 311 1.15 11.49 17.41
CA ARG A 311 0.38 12.24 18.41
C ARG A 311 0.35 11.50 19.74
N ALA A 312 1.34 11.71 20.61
CA ALA A 312 1.32 11.13 21.95
C ALA A 312 0.61 12.04 22.97
N VAL A 313 -0.70 11.88 23.21
CA VAL A 313 -1.33 12.44 24.43
C VAL A 313 -2.45 11.53 25.00
N ASN A 314 -2.21 11.08 26.26
CA ASN A 314 -3.06 10.49 27.33
C ASN A 314 -3.82 9.16 27.01
N LEU A 315 -3.79 8.06 27.78
CA LEU A 315 -3.77 7.79 29.25
C LEU A 315 -3.46 6.30 29.56
N ILE A 316 -3.45 5.93 30.86
CA ILE A 316 -3.21 4.61 31.50
C ILE A 316 -1.72 4.32 31.81
N PRO A 317 -1.36 3.73 32.99
CA PRO A 317 0.02 3.38 33.30
C PRO A 317 0.50 2.29 32.35
N ARG A 318 1.56 2.58 31.61
CA ARG A 318 2.11 1.74 30.54
C ARG A 318 3.27 0.91 31.11
N SER A 319 3.24 -0.40 30.87
CA SER A 319 4.35 -1.30 31.25
C SER A 319 5.29 -1.51 30.06
N GLN A 320 6.57 -1.72 30.36
CA GLN A 320 7.60 -2.13 29.40
C GLN A 320 7.16 -3.39 28.61
N ASP A 321 6.38 -4.26 29.23
CA ASP A 321 5.86 -5.48 28.60
C ASP A 321 4.90 -5.18 27.44
N ILE A 322 4.06 -4.14 27.56
CA ILE A 322 3.18 -3.71 26.46
C ILE A 322 4.01 -3.18 25.29
N PHE A 323 5.08 -2.43 25.57
CA PHE A 323 6.00 -1.99 24.52
C PHE A 323 6.63 -3.20 23.82
N ASN A 324 7.25 -4.11 24.58
CA ASN A 324 7.96 -5.28 24.06
C ASN A 324 7.02 -6.17 23.21
N ASP A 325 5.82 -6.46 23.71
CA ASP A 325 4.82 -7.27 23.00
C ASP A 325 4.39 -6.60 21.68
N ASN A 326 4.07 -5.30 21.71
CA ASN A 326 3.62 -4.61 20.51
C ASN A 326 4.76 -4.38 19.51
N ILE A 327 5.99 -4.03 19.93
CA ILE A 327 7.09 -3.81 18.99
C ILE A 327 7.52 -5.12 18.31
N SER A 328 7.49 -6.23 19.04
CA SER A 328 7.75 -7.56 18.48
C SER A 328 6.70 -7.94 17.43
N LYS A 329 5.41 -7.77 17.76
CA LYS A 329 4.31 -7.95 16.79
C LYS A 329 4.45 -7.04 15.57
N ALA A 330 4.87 -5.79 15.76
CA ALA A 330 5.11 -4.87 14.65
C ALA A 330 6.17 -5.42 13.69
N ILE A 331 7.33 -5.83 14.23
CA ILE A 331 8.44 -6.39 13.46
C ILE A 331 8.00 -7.64 12.67
N ASP A 332 7.26 -8.56 13.31
CA ASP A 332 6.80 -9.78 12.65
C ASP A 332 5.86 -9.51 11.48
N GLN A 333 4.85 -8.65 11.68
CA GLN A 333 3.89 -8.32 10.63
C GLN A 333 4.54 -7.56 9.48
N LEU A 334 5.49 -6.66 9.77
CA LEU A 334 6.26 -5.94 8.77
C LEU A 334 7.22 -6.84 7.98
N LYS A 335 7.83 -7.85 8.62
CA LYS A 335 8.61 -8.89 7.93
C LYS A 335 7.72 -9.70 6.97
N ILE A 336 6.50 -10.06 7.39
CA ILE A 336 5.54 -10.72 6.49
C ILE A 336 5.22 -9.80 5.30
N ALA A 337 4.94 -8.52 5.52
CA ALA A 337 4.69 -7.56 4.44
C ALA A 337 5.86 -7.45 3.46
N CYS A 338 7.11 -7.40 3.96
CA CYS A 338 8.32 -7.40 3.13
C CYS A 338 8.47 -8.67 2.27
N ASN A 339 8.03 -9.82 2.79
CA ASN A 339 8.10 -11.11 2.10
C ASN A 339 6.97 -11.30 1.09
N MET A 340 5.85 -10.57 1.25
CA MET A 340 4.71 -10.64 0.36
C MET A 340 4.98 -9.92 -0.96
N ASP A 341 5.77 -8.85 -0.94
CA ASP A 341 6.18 -8.13 -2.15
C ASP A 341 7.58 -7.53 -2.02
N TYR A 342 8.46 -7.99 -2.90
CA TYR A 342 9.86 -7.56 -3.01
C TYR A 342 10.02 -6.05 -3.30
N TYR A 343 9.02 -5.43 -3.94
CA TYR A 343 9.04 -4.03 -4.36
C TYR A 343 8.24 -3.11 -3.44
N TYR A 344 7.66 -3.62 -2.35
CA TYR A 344 6.83 -2.85 -1.44
C TYR A 344 7.66 -2.04 -0.43
N ILE A 345 8.17 -0.91 -0.92
CA ILE A 345 8.98 0.08 -0.17
C ILE A 345 8.40 0.43 1.22
N PRO A 346 7.08 0.66 1.38
CA PRO A 346 6.51 0.98 2.69
C PRO A 346 6.88 0.01 3.81
N ALA A 347 6.82 -1.30 3.56
CA ALA A 347 7.12 -2.29 4.60
C ALA A 347 8.59 -2.25 5.03
N TYR A 348 9.52 -2.02 4.10
CA TYR A 348 10.94 -1.92 4.42
C TYR A 348 11.28 -0.69 5.27
N VAL A 349 10.68 0.46 4.94
CA VAL A 349 10.85 1.70 5.71
C VAL A 349 10.26 1.54 7.11
N ASN A 350 9.04 1.03 7.21
CA ASN A 350 8.36 0.83 8.49
C ASN A 350 9.09 -0.20 9.37
N LEU A 351 9.60 -1.28 8.77
CA LEU A 351 10.40 -2.28 9.48
C LEU A 351 11.71 -1.66 10.00
N SER A 352 12.37 -0.82 9.20
CA SER A 352 13.57 -0.09 9.63
C SER A 352 13.27 0.78 10.87
N SER A 353 12.16 1.52 10.88
CA SER A 353 11.74 2.29 12.06
C SER A 353 11.42 1.42 13.27
N ALA A 354 10.70 0.31 13.08
CA ALA A 354 10.36 -0.62 14.16
C ALA A 354 11.61 -1.23 14.79
N LEU A 355 12.61 -1.58 13.98
CA LEU A 355 13.90 -2.11 14.44
C LEU A 355 14.71 -1.06 15.21
N ILE A 356 14.74 0.20 14.75
CA ILE A 356 15.39 1.29 15.52
C ILE A 356 14.70 1.49 16.86
N MET A 357 13.36 1.44 16.90
CA MET A 357 12.62 1.57 18.17
C MET A 357 12.84 0.39 19.10
N SER A 358 12.81 -0.83 18.57
CA SER A 358 13.13 -2.05 19.32
C SER A 358 14.53 -1.97 19.92
N ALA A 359 15.57 -1.65 19.13
CA ALA A 359 16.95 -1.51 19.63
C ALA A 359 17.04 -0.59 20.86
N ARG A 360 16.27 0.50 20.87
CA ARG A 360 16.39 1.58 21.86
C ARG A 360 15.60 1.35 23.13
N PHE A 361 14.55 0.53 23.07
CA PHE A 361 13.55 0.42 24.14
C PHE A 361 13.18 -1.01 24.50
N GLU A 362 13.41 -1.99 23.64
CA GLU A 362 13.13 -3.40 23.95
C GLU A 362 14.14 -3.91 24.97
N THR A 363 13.65 -4.65 25.96
CA THR A 363 14.51 -5.38 26.92
C THR A 363 14.62 -6.82 26.44
N PRO A 364 15.76 -7.26 25.87
CA PRO A 364 15.88 -8.59 25.29
C PRO A 364 15.85 -9.68 26.38
N ALA A 365 15.18 -10.79 26.08
CA ALA A 365 15.10 -11.93 27.00
C ALA A 365 16.36 -12.83 26.97
N GLU A 366 17.02 -12.92 25.82
CA GLU A 366 18.07 -13.93 25.54
C GLU A 366 19.41 -13.34 25.09
N LEU A 367 19.46 -12.04 24.77
CA LEU A 367 20.67 -11.34 24.31
C LEU A 367 21.12 -10.32 25.34
N SER A 368 22.42 -10.01 25.35
CA SER A 368 22.88 -8.81 26.05
C SER A 368 22.25 -7.57 25.41
N GLU A 369 22.03 -6.51 26.19
CA GLU A 369 21.45 -5.26 25.67
C GLU A 369 22.29 -4.67 24.53
N LEU A 370 23.62 -4.87 24.56
CA LEU A 370 24.53 -4.39 23.54
C LEU A 370 24.42 -5.20 22.24
N ASP A 371 24.43 -6.53 22.33
CA ASP A 371 24.31 -7.40 21.13
C ASP A 371 22.96 -7.19 20.44
N HIS A 372 21.89 -7.08 21.24
CA HIS A 372 20.56 -6.78 20.72
C HIS A 372 20.51 -5.43 20.01
N PHE A 373 21.08 -4.38 20.62
CA PHE A 373 21.14 -3.06 20.01
C PHE A 373 21.90 -3.10 18.68
N GLU A 374 23.08 -3.69 18.65
CA GLU A 374 23.90 -3.77 17.42
C GLU A 374 23.20 -4.55 16.31
N GLU A 375 22.62 -5.72 16.62
CA GLU A 375 21.87 -6.52 15.65
C GLU A 375 20.71 -5.73 15.04
N ARG A 376 19.87 -5.13 15.89
CA ARG A 376 18.68 -4.38 15.46
C ARG A 376 19.03 -3.17 14.62
N ILE A 377 20.08 -2.43 14.97
CA ILE A 377 20.54 -1.27 14.21
C ILE A 377 21.13 -1.68 12.85
N ASN A 378 21.89 -2.78 12.81
CA ASN A 378 22.40 -3.35 11.57
C ASN A 378 21.27 -3.80 10.63
N ASP A 379 20.26 -4.48 11.17
CA ASP A 379 19.07 -4.88 10.43
C ASP A 379 18.29 -3.66 9.93
N ALA A 380 18.09 -2.64 10.78
CA ALA A 380 17.38 -1.42 10.39
C ALA A 380 18.04 -0.74 9.19
N LYS A 381 19.37 -0.61 9.20
CA LYS A 381 20.16 -0.08 8.09
C LYS A 381 20.00 -0.94 6.84
N SER A 382 20.12 -2.26 6.97
CA SER A 382 19.96 -3.22 5.86
C SER A 382 18.59 -3.12 5.19
N PHE A 383 17.52 -2.97 5.97
CA PHE A 383 16.16 -2.81 5.44
C PHE A 383 15.94 -1.44 4.78
N ALA A 384 16.51 -0.36 5.33
CA ALA A 384 16.51 0.93 4.64
C ALA A 384 17.26 0.86 3.29
N GLU A 385 18.39 0.15 3.22
CA GLU A 385 19.12 -0.08 1.98
C GLU A 385 18.37 -0.98 0.99
N LYS A 386 17.57 -1.94 1.48
CA LYS A 386 16.63 -2.68 0.63
C LYS A 386 15.64 -1.70 -0.01
N ALA A 387 14.99 -0.81 0.76
CA ALA A 387 14.11 0.21 0.19
C ALA A 387 14.81 1.09 -0.88
N LEU A 388 16.02 1.57 -0.59
CA LEU A 388 16.80 2.43 -1.49
C LEU A 388 17.26 1.74 -2.78
N ARG A 389 17.45 0.41 -2.75
CA ARG A 389 17.69 -0.37 -3.98
C ARG A 389 16.51 -0.33 -4.95
N ARG A 390 15.27 -0.14 -4.45
CA ARG A 390 14.05 -0.06 -5.27
C ARG A 390 13.76 1.39 -5.67
N ASN A 391 13.96 2.33 -4.76
CA ASN A 391 13.85 3.75 -5.02
C ASN A 391 14.99 4.51 -4.34
N LYS A 392 16.00 4.90 -5.12
CA LYS A 392 17.20 5.61 -4.62
C LYS A 392 16.88 6.96 -3.96
N ASN A 393 15.74 7.56 -4.31
CA ASN A 393 15.30 8.87 -3.83
C ASN A 393 14.18 8.75 -2.78
N CYS A 394 13.99 7.58 -2.15
CA CYS A 394 13.03 7.45 -1.05
C CYS A 394 13.57 8.20 0.19
N HIS A 395 13.05 9.41 0.42
CA HIS A 395 13.47 10.28 1.51
C HIS A 395 13.28 9.63 2.88
N GLU A 396 12.21 8.87 3.07
CA GLU A 396 11.90 8.16 4.32
C GLU A 396 12.96 7.10 4.62
N ALA A 397 13.39 6.35 3.60
CA ALA A 397 14.45 5.35 3.73
C ALA A 397 15.81 6.01 3.98
N LEU A 398 16.11 7.14 3.32
CA LEU A 398 17.33 7.91 3.56
C LEU A 398 17.39 8.44 4.99
N ASN A 399 16.28 8.96 5.51
CA ASN A 399 16.16 9.43 6.88
C ASN A 399 16.43 8.30 7.88
N ASN A 400 15.72 7.17 7.76
CA ASN A 400 15.91 6.03 8.65
C ASN A 400 17.34 5.44 8.55
N LYS A 401 17.92 5.39 7.33
CA LYS A 401 19.30 4.97 7.13
C LYS A 401 20.29 5.89 7.87
N ALA A 402 20.12 7.20 7.74
CA ALA A 402 20.99 8.17 8.42
C ALA A 402 20.94 8.00 9.94
N ILE A 403 19.76 7.82 10.52
CA ILE A 403 19.61 7.58 11.96
C ILE A 403 20.25 6.24 12.37
N ALA A 404 20.01 5.16 11.63
CA ALA A 404 20.63 3.86 11.91
C ALA A 404 22.16 3.92 11.81
N MET A 405 22.71 4.62 10.82
CA MET A 405 24.15 4.82 10.67
C MET A 405 24.75 5.61 11.83
N TYR A 406 24.10 6.71 12.22
CA TYR A 406 24.55 7.49 13.36
C TYR A 406 24.52 6.65 14.64
N LEU A 407 23.45 5.88 14.89
CA LEU A 407 23.35 4.99 16.06
C LEU A 407 24.38 3.85 16.05
N GLN A 408 24.78 3.37 14.87
CA GLN A 408 25.78 2.31 14.71
C GLN A 408 27.16 2.77 15.21
N ASN A 409 27.57 4.00 14.89
CA ASN A 409 28.82 4.58 15.37
C ASN A 409 28.76 6.11 15.32
N PRO A 410 28.30 6.77 16.41
CA PRO A 410 28.08 8.22 16.42
C PRO A 410 29.34 9.01 16.05
N SER A 411 30.52 8.59 16.51
CA SER A 411 31.77 9.33 16.26
C SER A 411 32.24 9.23 14.81
N GLN A 412 32.11 8.04 14.20
CA GLN A 412 32.68 7.79 12.86
C GLN A 412 31.69 8.08 11.73
N LEU A 413 30.39 7.87 11.95
CA LEU A 413 29.35 7.97 10.92
C LEU A 413 28.54 9.26 10.99
N TYR A 414 28.88 10.18 11.90
CA TYR A 414 28.21 11.47 12.04
C TYR A 414 28.15 12.27 10.74
N SER A 415 29.30 12.54 10.10
CA SER A 415 29.35 13.36 8.88
C SER A 415 28.56 12.74 7.72
N GLU A 416 28.62 11.41 7.57
CA GLU A 416 27.88 10.71 6.52
C GLU A 416 26.37 10.76 6.77
N SER A 417 25.96 10.62 8.04
CA SER A 417 24.56 10.72 8.45
C SER A 417 24.00 12.12 8.20
N ILE A 418 24.76 13.17 8.51
CA ILE A 418 24.38 14.56 8.23
C ILE A 418 24.23 14.79 6.72
N ASN A 419 25.19 14.34 5.90
CA ASN A 419 25.13 14.50 4.44
C ASN A 419 23.88 13.86 3.83
N LEU A 420 23.46 12.69 4.33
CA LEU A 420 22.21 12.06 3.92
C LEU A 420 21.00 12.93 4.30
N LEU A 421 20.97 13.44 5.53
CA LEU A 421 19.86 14.26 6.02
C LEU A 421 19.75 15.62 5.32
N GLU A 422 20.87 16.28 5.01
CA GLU A 422 20.87 17.60 4.34
C GLU A 422 20.25 17.57 2.94
N SER A 423 20.18 16.39 2.32
CA SER A 423 19.50 16.19 1.04
C SER A 423 17.96 16.12 1.13
N LEU A 424 17.39 16.12 2.34
CA LEU A 424 15.97 15.86 2.58
C LEU A 424 15.20 17.13 2.97
N PRO A 425 13.96 17.32 2.47
CA PRO A 425 13.17 18.54 2.73
C PRO A 425 12.71 18.75 4.18
N ASP A 426 12.60 17.69 5.01
CA ASP A 426 12.03 17.76 6.38
C ASP A 426 12.94 17.16 7.47
N SER A 427 14.26 17.21 7.29
CA SER A 427 15.24 16.59 8.20
C SER A 427 15.77 17.52 9.29
N GLN A 428 15.33 18.78 9.34
CA GLN A 428 15.89 19.83 10.20
C GLN A 428 15.89 19.43 11.69
N TYR A 429 14.87 18.70 12.14
CA TYR A 429 14.82 18.15 13.50
C TYR A 429 15.98 17.19 13.78
N ASN A 430 16.18 16.20 12.90
CA ASN A 430 17.19 15.16 13.07
C ASN A 430 18.60 15.73 12.92
N ILE A 431 18.83 16.63 11.96
CA ILE A 431 20.12 17.34 11.82
C ILE A 431 20.45 18.09 13.11
N GLY A 432 19.48 18.85 13.64
CA GLY A 432 19.65 19.56 14.90
C GLY A 432 19.95 18.63 16.07
N ARG A 433 19.27 17.47 16.17
CA ARG A 433 19.52 16.46 17.21
C ARG A 433 20.93 15.89 17.12
N LEU A 434 21.38 15.49 15.93
CA LEU A 434 22.72 14.94 15.73
C LEU A 434 23.80 15.98 16.09
N HIS A 435 23.63 17.25 15.72
CA HIS A 435 24.52 18.32 16.16
C HIS A 435 24.55 18.47 17.68
N PHE A 436 23.38 18.45 18.33
CA PHE A 436 23.26 18.62 19.78
C PHE A 436 24.00 17.51 20.54
N GLU A 437 23.84 16.26 20.11
CA GLU A 437 24.51 15.11 20.73
C GLU A 437 26.02 15.08 20.53
N GLN A 438 26.51 15.67 19.43
CA GLN A 438 27.94 15.90 19.20
C GLN A 438 28.48 17.16 19.90
N GLY A 439 27.70 17.78 20.80
CA GLY A 439 28.09 18.98 21.56
C GLY A 439 28.07 20.28 20.75
N ASN A 440 27.56 20.26 19.51
CA ASN A 440 27.49 21.44 18.63
C ASN A 440 26.16 22.19 18.79
N GLU A 441 25.92 22.76 19.98
CA GLU A 441 24.64 23.41 20.32
C GLU A 441 24.24 24.54 19.36
N ASP A 442 25.19 25.37 18.90
CA ASP A 442 24.88 26.51 18.03
C ASP A 442 24.31 26.07 16.68
N LYS A 443 24.89 25.00 16.11
CA LYS A 443 24.36 24.40 14.88
C LYS A 443 23.01 23.78 15.14
N ALA A 444 22.86 23.05 16.26
CA ALA A 444 21.57 22.46 16.65
C ALA A 444 20.45 23.50 16.71
N ARG A 445 20.71 24.65 17.38
CA ARG A 445 19.77 25.79 17.48
C ARG A 445 19.37 26.33 16.12
N SER A 446 20.31 26.47 15.20
CA SER A 446 20.04 26.98 13.85
C SER A 446 19.07 26.09 13.07
N PHE A 447 19.30 24.77 13.10
CA PHE A 447 18.43 23.78 12.45
C PHE A 447 17.06 23.68 13.13
N TRP A 448 17.02 23.62 14.46
CA TRP A 448 15.77 23.55 15.20
C TRP A 448 14.92 24.82 15.08
N LYS A 449 15.53 26.01 14.91
CA LYS A 449 14.77 27.23 14.59
C LYS A 449 14.05 27.12 13.25
N LYS A 450 14.66 26.51 12.23
CA LYS A 450 13.99 26.24 10.93
C LYS A 450 12.87 25.23 11.09
N TYR A 451 13.08 24.17 11.89
CA TYR A 451 12.04 23.19 12.19
C TYR A 451 10.82 23.82 12.88
N LEU A 452 11.04 24.67 13.90
CA LEU A 452 9.94 25.32 14.63
C LEU A 452 9.14 26.32 13.76
N GLN A 453 9.70 26.79 12.64
CA GLN A 453 8.94 27.60 11.68
C GLN A 453 7.92 26.76 10.90
N THR A 454 8.25 25.51 10.61
CA THR A 454 7.38 24.58 9.87
C THR A 454 6.45 23.82 10.80
N ASP A 455 6.92 23.45 11.98
CA ASP A 455 6.18 22.66 12.97
C ASP A 455 6.44 23.21 14.40
N PRO A 456 5.61 24.16 14.86
CA PRO A 456 5.78 24.81 16.16
C PRO A 456 5.15 24.06 17.33
N SER A 457 4.35 23.01 17.08
CA SER A 457 3.43 22.46 18.09
C SER A 457 3.45 20.94 18.24
N SER A 458 4.26 20.21 17.47
CA SER A 458 4.40 18.77 17.67
C SER A 458 5.13 18.41 18.97
N GLU A 459 5.12 17.13 19.30
CA GLU A 459 5.95 16.60 20.39
C GLU A 459 7.45 16.79 20.14
N TYR A 460 7.88 16.86 18.88
CA TYR A 460 9.25 17.20 18.52
C TYR A 460 9.56 18.68 18.79
N ALA A 461 8.61 19.58 18.55
CA ALA A 461 8.72 20.98 18.94
C ALA A 461 8.82 21.13 20.47
N ASN A 462 8.00 20.40 21.23
CA ASN A 462 8.09 20.33 22.68
C ASN A 462 9.50 19.87 23.14
N GLN A 463 10.08 18.85 22.49
CA GLN A 463 11.43 18.42 22.79
C GLN A 463 12.51 19.48 22.55
N ILE A 464 12.38 20.27 21.48
CA ILE A 464 13.31 21.38 21.22
C ILE A 464 13.20 22.41 22.35
N ASN A 465 11.98 22.76 22.74
CA ASN A 465 11.71 23.75 23.79
C ASN A 465 12.27 23.28 25.14
N ASP A 466 12.09 22.01 25.50
CA ASP A 466 12.65 21.40 26.72
C ASP A 466 14.19 21.37 26.68
N SER A 467 14.77 21.06 25.52
CA SER A 467 16.22 20.92 25.37
C SER A 467 16.96 22.26 25.39
N ILE A 468 16.34 23.34 24.90
CA ILE A 468 17.03 24.60 24.61
C ILE A 468 16.42 25.84 25.30
N LYS A 469 15.25 25.72 25.95
CA LYS A 469 14.48 26.85 26.52
C LYS A 469 14.21 27.96 25.49
N ILE A 470 13.98 27.59 24.23
CA ILE A 470 13.57 28.55 23.20
C ILE A 470 12.11 28.92 23.47
N ALA A 471 11.82 30.22 23.63
CA ALA A 471 10.44 30.69 23.69
C ALA A 471 9.79 30.47 22.32
N SER A 472 8.78 29.59 22.26
CA SER A 472 7.97 29.41 21.05
C SER A 472 7.01 30.58 20.88
N PRO A 473 6.76 31.06 19.64
CA PRO A 473 5.68 32.00 19.38
C PRO A 473 4.35 31.33 19.72
N VAL A 474 3.62 31.89 20.68
CA VAL A 474 2.26 31.46 21.01
C VAL A 474 1.36 31.84 19.82
N ASN A 475 0.92 30.85 19.04
CA ASN A 475 -0.07 31.10 18.00
C ASN A 475 -1.49 30.99 18.56
N GLN A 476 -2.14 32.14 18.67
CA GLN A 476 -3.57 32.31 18.89
C GLN A 476 -4.29 32.30 17.53
N HIS A 477 -4.98 31.24 17.09
CA HIS A 477 -5.97 31.36 16.00
C HIS A 477 -7.02 30.24 16.06
N ASP A 478 -8.27 30.58 16.40
CA ASP A 478 -9.38 29.59 16.50
C ASP A 478 -10.77 30.14 16.05
N GLN A 479 -10.83 31.27 15.32
CA GLN A 479 -12.11 31.91 14.98
C GLN A 479 -12.69 31.54 13.60
N SER A 480 -11.87 31.18 12.60
CA SER A 480 -12.38 30.81 11.26
C SER A 480 -13.05 29.43 11.22
N MET A 481 -12.67 28.53 12.12
CA MET A 481 -13.15 27.14 12.20
C MET A 481 -14.55 27.03 12.79
N ALA A 482 -14.85 27.83 13.80
CA ALA A 482 -16.15 27.81 14.49
C ALA A 482 -17.33 28.11 13.57
N THR A 483 -17.10 28.81 12.46
CA THR A 483 -18.15 29.13 11.47
C THR A 483 -18.33 28.01 10.44
N PHE A 484 -17.26 27.29 10.08
CA PHE A 484 -17.30 26.22 9.07
C PHE A 484 -17.92 24.92 9.59
N PHE A 485 -17.75 24.61 10.88
CA PHE A 485 -18.28 23.37 11.51
C PHE A 485 -19.56 23.57 12.33
N ARG A 486 -20.21 24.73 12.25
CA ARG A 486 -21.41 25.05 13.03
C ARG A 486 -22.64 24.24 12.62
N ASP A 487 -22.74 23.86 11.34
CA ASP A 487 -23.87 23.10 10.77
C ASP A 487 -23.63 21.58 10.77
N GLN A 488 -23.08 21.06 11.88
CA GLN A 488 -22.90 19.63 12.01
C GLN A 488 -24.19 18.99 12.56
N THR A 489 -24.99 18.40 11.66
CA THR A 489 -26.23 17.68 12.01
C THR A 489 -25.92 16.45 12.85
N LEU A 490 -24.96 15.62 12.45
CA LEU A 490 -24.54 14.43 13.18
C LEU A 490 -23.16 14.59 13.83
N LYS A 491 -23.06 14.31 15.14
CA LYS A 491 -21.82 14.51 15.92
C LYS A 491 -21.21 13.18 16.37
N PRO A 492 -19.87 13.06 16.37
CA PRO A 492 -19.19 11.93 17.03
C PRO A 492 -19.46 11.90 18.53
N GLY A 493 -19.72 10.72 19.09
CA GLY A 493 -20.11 10.54 20.49
C GLY A 493 -21.12 9.42 20.68
N ASP A 494 -21.72 9.37 21.86
CA ASP A 494 -22.69 8.33 22.21
C ASP A 494 -23.95 8.43 21.35
N VAL A 495 -24.49 7.28 20.94
CA VAL A 495 -25.75 7.20 20.21
C VAL A 495 -26.89 7.50 21.17
N ASN A 496 -27.70 8.49 20.83
CA ASN A 496 -28.91 8.88 21.55
C ASN A 496 -30.09 8.94 20.57
N THR A 497 -31.28 9.24 21.07
CA THR A 497 -32.50 9.30 20.25
C THR A 497 -32.40 10.31 19.10
N ASP A 498 -31.69 11.43 19.28
CA ASP A 498 -31.48 12.41 18.21
C ASP A 498 -30.58 11.85 17.10
N THR A 499 -29.50 11.17 17.47
CA THR A 499 -28.62 10.45 16.56
C THR A 499 -29.40 9.41 15.76
N GLU A 500 -30.23 8.59 16.41
CA GLU A 500 -31.07 7.58 15.74
C GLU A 500 -32.06 8.21 14.75
N ASN A 501 -32.71 9.31 15.14
CA ASN A 501 -33.64 10.03 14.28
C ASN A 501 -32.95 10.56 13.02
N ILE A 502 -31.75 11.14 13.16
CA ILE A 502 -30.95 11.63 12.03
C ILE A 502 -30.53 10.48 11.13
N LEU A 503 -30.05 9.36 11.69
CA LEU A 503 -29.67 8.19 10.90
C LEU A 503 -30.86 7.63 10.10
N GLN A 504 -32.05 7.60 10.71
CA GLN A 504 -33.26 7.16 10.02
C GLN A 504 -33.69 8.11 8.91
N GLN A 505 -33.56 9.43 9.14
CA GLN A 505 -33.86 10.45 8.13
C GLN A 505 -32.90 10.41 6.94
N GLU A 506 -31.59 10.35 7.20
CA GLU A 506 -30.53 10.48 6.19
C GLU A 506 -30.29 9.19 5.38
N PHE A 507 -30.54 8.03 6.00
CA PHE A 507 -30.23 6.73 5.39
C PHE A 507 -31.46 5.85 5.16
N HIS A 508 -32.65 6.25 5.62
CA HIS A 508 -33.89 5.49 5.46
C HIS A 508 -33.77 4.03 5.94
N GLY A 509 -33.04 3.81 7.05
CA GLY A 509 -32.79 2.49 7.60
C GLY A 509 -31.75 1.65 6.85
N LYS A 510 -31.14 2.15 5.77
CA LYS A 510 -30.08 1.43 5.04
C LYS A 510 -28.77 1.51 5.81
N LYS A 511 -28.28 0.36 6.24
CA LYS A 511 -27.01 0.20 6.93
C LYS A 511 -26.37 -1.14 6.62
N MET A 512 -25.04 -1.18 6.75
CA MET A 512 -24.28 -2.42 6.80
C MET A 512 -24.03 -2.78 8.27
N ILE A 513 -24.42 -3.99 8.65
CA ILE A 513 -24.13 -4.54 9.98
C ILE A 513 -22.72 -5.10 9.98
N LEU A 514 -21.92 -4.65 10.93
CA LEU A 514 -20.54 -5.09 11.14
C LEU A 514 -20.51 -6.03 12.35
N LYS A 515 -20.24 -7.31 12.11
CA LYS A 515 -20.13 -8.31 13.17
C LYS A 515 -18.98 -9.26 12.91
N PHE A 516 -17.89 -9.09 13.66
CA PHE A 516 -16.72 -9.95 13.60
C PHE A 516 -15.96 -9.95 14.93
N GLY A 517 -15.57 -11.15 15.38
CA GLY A 517 -14.98 -11.34 16.70
C GLY A 517 -15.92 -10.87 17.82
N LYS A 518 -15.46 -9.89 18.61
CA LYS A 518 -16.25 -9.23 19.66
C LYS A 518 -16.80 -7.87 19.24
N LEU A 519 -16.50 -7.43 18.03
CA LEU A 519 -16.91 -6.13 17.51
C LEU A 519 -18.30 -6.25 16.91
N GLU A 520 -19.20 -5.40 17.41
CA GLU A 520 -20.53 -5.16 16.86
C GLU A 520 -20.66 -3.67 16.54
N GLY A 521 -21.19 -3.37 15.36
CA GLY A 521 -21.31 -2.01 14.89
C GLY A 521 -22.13 -1.88 13.62
N GLU A 522 -22.28 -0.64 13.20
CA GLU A 522 -23.12 -0.26 12.07
C GLU A 522 -22.38 0.76 11.22
N TYR A 523 -22.48 0.59 9.91
CA TYR A 523 -21.95 1.55 8.95
C TYR A 523 -23.05 2.05 8.03
N TYR A 524 -23.17 3.36 7.95
CA TYR A 524 -24.13 4.05 7.13
C TYR A 524 -23.40 4.80 6.02
N LYS A 525 -23.92 4.74 4.80
CA LYS A 525 -23.34 5.42 3.64
C LYS A 525 -24.41 5.85 2.66
N ASN A 526 -24.34 7.11 2.23
CA ASN A 526 -25.01 7.65 1.07
C ASN A 526 -23.99 8.48 0.24
N ASN A 527 -24.45 9.32 -0.68
CA ASN A 527 -23.54 10.11 -1.53
C ASN A 527 -22.82 11.26 -0.78
N GLU A 528 -23.40 11.73 0.32
CA GLU A 528 -22.94 12.91 1.06
C GLU A 528 -22.29 12.56 2.40
N LEU A 529 -22.76 11.51 3.05
CA LEU A 529 -22.42 11.14 4.42
C LEU A 529 -22.01 9.67 4.54
N GLU A 530 -20.96 9.45 5.34
CA GLU A 530 -20.56 8.14 5.84
C GLU A 530 -20.44 8.19 7.36
N VAL A 531 -20.97 7.19 8.06
CA VAL A 531 -20.98 7.14 9.53
C VAL A 531 -20.59 5.75 10.01
N LEU A 532 -19.64 5.69 10.93
CA LEU A 532 -19.26 4.46 11.62
C LEU A 532 -19.68 4.52 13.08
N ILE A 533 -20.47 3.54 13.51
CA ILE A 533 -20.88 3.33 14.90
C ILE A 533 -20.32 2.00 15.37
N LEU A 534 -19.62 2.00 16.51
CA LEU A 534 -19.15 0.79 17.17
C LEU A 534 -19.47 0.88 18.66
N ALA A 535 -20.05 -0.18 19.22
CA ALA A 535 -20.47 -0.24 20.63
C ALA A 535 -21.25 1.01 21.06
N ASP A 536 -22.29 1.36 20.31
CA ASP A 536 -23.18 2.53 20.54
C ASP A 536 -22.46 3.89 20.60
N VAL A 537 -21.29 4.00 19.98
CA VAL A 537 -20.54 5.25 19.82
C VAL A 537 -20.28 5.53 18.36
N VAL A 538 -20.70 6.70 17.89
CA VAL A 538 -20.32 7.28 16.60
C VAL A 538 -18.82 7.59 16.62
N LYS A 539 -18.03 6.72 15.98
CA LYS A 539 -16.57 6.82 15.92
C LYS A 539 -16.11 7.95 15.01
N PHE A 540 -16.73 8.07 13.85
CA PHE A 540 -16.54 9.19 12.94
C PHE A 540 -17.77 9.46 12.07
N VAL A 541 -17.83 10.70 11.56
CA VAL A 541 -18.77 11.15 10.53
C VAL A 541 -17.95 11.77 9.41
N GLU A 542 -18.04 11.23 8.20
CA GLU A 542 -17.36 11.75 7.01
C GLU A 542 -18.38 12.39 6.08
N LYS A 543 -18.08 13.62 5.63
CA LYS A 543 -18.97 14.44 4.80
C LYS A 543 -18.25 14.89 3.53
N THR A 544 -18.88 14.68 2.38
CA THR A 544 -18.42 15.20 1.08
C THR A 544 -18.63 16.71 1.01
N VAL A 545 -17.67 17.44 0.42
CA VAL A 545 -17.73 18.91 0.29
C VAL A 545 -17.99 19.28 -1.18
N ASP A 546 -19.19 19.78 -1.46
CA ASP A 546 -19.58 20.15 -2.84
C ASP A 546 -19.05 21.53 -3.28
N LYS A 547 -18.74 22.41 -2.33
CA LYS A 547 -18.20 23.75 -2.62
C LYS A 547 -16.69 23.68 -2.78
N LYS A 548 -16.17 24.13 -3.93
CA LYS A 548 -14.72 24.30 -4.17
C LYS A 548 -14.11 25.19 -3.10
N MET A 549 -13.49 24.57 -2.10
CA MET A 549 -12.81 25.26 -1.01
C MET A 549 -11.32 24.90 -1.04
N SER A 550 -10.49 25.94 -0.97
CA SER A 550 -9.04 25.76 -0.97
C SER A 550 -8.51 25.47 0.43
N TYR A 551 -7.60 24.50 0.55
CA TYR A 551 -6.90 24.21 1.79
C TYR A 551 -6.01 25.38 2.25
N GLN A 552 -5.46 26.18 1.33
CA GLN A 552 -4.63 27.35 1.66
C GLN A 552 -5.32 28.39 2.55
N ASN A 553 -6.66 28.35 2.63
CA ASN A 553 -7.42 29.23 3.53
C ASN A 553 -7.38 28.76 5.00
N PHE A 554 -6.85 27.57 5.28
CA PHE A 554 -6.71 27.00 6.62
C PHE A 554 -5.31 27.34 7.16
N GLN A 555 -5.25 28.27 8.11
CA GLN A 555 -4.01 28.65 8.81
C GLN A 555 -3.81 27.82 10.09
N ILE A 556 -4.06 26.52 10.01
CA ILE A 556 -3.93 25.60 11.15
C ILE A 556 -3.01 24.48 10.74
N GLN A 557 -2.04 24.17 11.60
CA GLN A 557 -1.15 23.06 11.36
C GLN A 557 -1.87 21.74 11.66
N PRO A 558 -1.86 20.77 10.72
CA PRO A 558 -2.32 19.43 11.01
C PRO A 558 -1.47 18.82 12.11
N LYS A 559 -2.06 17.91 12.87
CA LYS A 559 -1.32 17.09 13.83
C LYS A 559 -0.77 15.80 13.21
N ARG A 560 -1.33 15.36 12.07
CA ARG A 560 -0.82 14.27 11.23
C ARG A 560 -1.13 14.55 9.77
N PHE A 561 -0.28 14.04 8.89
CA PHE A 561 -0.42 14.18 7.45
C PHE A 561 -0.21 12.82 6.77
N PHE A 562 -1.05 12.51 5.80
CA PHE A 562 -0.96 11.27 5.02
C PHE A 562 -1.15 11.60 3.54
N THR A 563 -0.41 10.93 2.66
CA THR A 563 -0.65 10.99 1.22
C THR A 563 -1.06 9.61 0.73
N SER A 564 -2.19 9.55 0.02
CA SER A 564 -2.66 8.31 -0.60
C SER A 564 -1.99 8.07 -1.96
N VAL A 565 -2.13 6.84 -2.49
CA VAL A 565 -1.64 6.47 -3.83
C VAL A 565 -2.36 7.23 -4.96
N GLN A 566 -3.47 7.91 -4.65
CA GLN A 566 -4.25 8.74 -5.57
C GLN A 566 -3.95 10.24 -5.41
N ASP A 567 -2.86 10.59 -4.71
CA ASP A 567 -2.45 11.97 -4.42
C ASP A 567 -3.50 12.75 -3.60
N ILE A 568 -4.32 12.03 -2.83
CA ILE A 568 -5.19 12.63 -1.81
C ILE A 568 -4.37 12.81 -0.54
N GLU A 569 -4.31 14.04 -0.07
CA GLU A 569 -3.65 14.44 1.16
C GLU A 569 -4.67 14.50 2.30
N THR A 570 -4.48 13.69 3.34
CA THR A 570 -5.31 13.71 4.54
C THR A 570 -4.60 14.49 5.65
N PHE A 571 -5.17 15.64 6.02
CA PHE A 571 -4.70 16.51 7.09
C PHE A 571 -5.53 16.26 8.35
N VAL A 572 -4.94 15.72 9.41
CA VAL A 572 -5.66 15.34 10.64
C VAL A 572 -5.39 16.31 11.77
N PHE A 573 -6.44 16.93 12.29
CA PHE A 573 -6.42 17.90 13.38
C PHE A 573 -6.94 17.28 14.68
N GLN A 574 -7.23 18.11 15.69
CA GLN A 574 -7.65 17.61 17.00
C GLN A 574 -8.91 16.74 16.94
N ASN A 575 -9.99 17.26 16.34
CA ASN A 575 -11.32 16.62 16.32
C ASN A 575 -11.90 16.46 14.90
N PHE A 576 -11.10 16.74 13.88
CA PHE A 576 -11.52 16.56 12.50
C PHE A 576 -10.29 16.31 11.61
N ALA A 577 -10.53 15.86 10.38
CA ALA A 577 -9.55 15.74 9.33
C ALA A 577 -10.13 16.24 8.00
N LEU A 578 -9.25 16.59 7.06
CA LEU A 578 -9.59 17.03 5.73
C LEU A 578 -8.91 16.13 4.70
N ASP A 579 -9.66 15.63 3.74
CA ASP A 579 -9.08 15.07 2.52
C ASP A 579 -8.99 16.16 1.45
N VAL A 580 -7.79 16.39 0.94
CA VAL A 580 -7.47 17.45 -0.01
C VAL A 580 -6.89 16.82 -1.27
N TYR A 581 -7.42 17.23 -2.42
CA TYR A 581 -6.89 16.85 -3.73
C TYR A 581 -6.61 18.11 -4.53
N GLN A 582 -5.37 18.28 -4.99
CA GLN A 582 -4.93 19.47 -5.74
C GLN A 582 -5.37 20.78 -5.07
N ASN A 583 -5.08 20.93 -3.78
CA ASN A 583 -5.45 22.08 -2.95
C ASN A 583 -6.97 22.28 -2.75
N HIS A 584 -7.83 21.36 -3.18
CA HIS A 584 -9.28 21.42 -2.96
C HIS A 584 -9.74 20.39 -1.92
N ILE A 585 -10.47 20.84 -0.91
CA ILE A 585 -11.06 19.95 0.10
C ILE A 585 -12.17 19.14 -0.56
N GLN A 586 -12.03 17.82 -0.52
CA GLN A 586 -13.01 16.86 -1.02
C GLN A 586 -13.94 16.39 0.10
N LYS A 587 -13.38 16.17 1.29
CA LYS A 587 -14.12 15.61 2.43
C LYS A 587 -13.66 16.18 3.75
N VAL A 588 -14.57 16.19 4.71
CA VAL A 588 -14.33 16.49 6.12
C VAL A 588 -14.69 15.27 6.95
N ILE A 589 -13.78 14.83 7.81
CA ILE A 589 -13.97 13.70 8.71
C ILE A 589 -14.00 14.22 10.14
N PHE A 590 -15.10 14.03 10.85
CA PHE A 590 -15.25 14.43 12.24
C PHE A 590 -15.08 13.25 13.17
N PHE A 591 -14.36 13.43 14.27
CA PHE A 591 -14.17 12.39 15.28
C PHE A 591 -13.89 13.01 16.65
N LYS A 592 -14.14 12.25 17.72
CA LYS A 592 -13.78 12.67 19.07
C LYS A 592 -12.36 12.19 19.38
N SER A 593 -11.41 13.11 19.59
CA SER A 593 -10.13 12.71 20.19
C SER A 593 -10.38 12.09 21.55
N LEU A 594 -9.57 11.10 21.94
CA LEU A 594 -9.58 10.64 23.32
C LEU A 594 -9.04 11.79 24.18
N ASN A 595 -9.92 12.66 24.64
CA ASN A 595 -9.64 13.57 25.74
C ASN A 595 -9.91 12.77 27.00
N ILE A 596 -8.85 12.34 27.67
CA ILE A 596 -8.85 12.34 29.13
C ILE A 596 -7.47 12.85 29.56
#